data_AF-A0A831JUE9-F1
#
_entry.id   AF-A0A831JUE9-F1
#
_cell.length_a   1.000
_cell.length_b   1.000
_cell.length_c   1.000
_cell.angle_alpha   90.00
_cell.angle_beta   90.00
_cell.angle_gamma   90.00
#
_symmetry.space_group_name_H-M   'P 1'
#
loop_
_entity.id
_entity.type
_entity.pdbx_description
1 polymer ?
#
loop_
_entity_poly.entity_id
_entity_poly.type
_entity_poly.pdbx_seq_one_letter_code
_entity_poly.pdbx_strand_id
1 'polypeptide(L)'
;MVEEAGVMKNPSGKPVIFSLGKNVRIEVWSGLNTIGGNCVVVKDRSEAIILDQGINFTVFKKYYGGFIQPEIVEDLREVGAIPPKTIYEGASEIHISHLHLDHLGSLAIPFEYDVRVYVPSRHVLEKLSNFWYWSWKELLLPSTFDLSELKDASTSERVRLIRVSHSAYPSYSFLIETFEGNIFYTGDFRINSPISVVNTLENYQKVLEDSKVDMLIIEGTNFSRRMTPLTAEDVKNMLVRILNKYNRKYIFISAHPLDIESFLLVSNILKYKEYELVLTHAKYAELLDVQLEELRARDMAFFLLPLKGSCSEPLEHIKKVELRDISDKRVAFFTSIMAVSEMNMLKRRGINLEGLLQITLTGEPLEEEGRIMEARLGNWIRRFGMNSIQLHLSGHYYPHNFKEVIQTLKPKSIVPIHT
;
A
#
# COMPACT_ATOMS: atom_id res chain seq x y z
N MET A 1 -20.86 -3.65 34.80
CA MET A 1 -21.55 -4.54 33.86
C MET A 1 -22.06 -3.67 32.73
N VAL A 2 -21.26 -3.52 31.69
CA VAL A 2 -21.64 -2.80 30.47
C VAL A 2 -22.21 -3.88 29.56
N GLU A 3 -23.47 -3.75 29.17
CA GLU A 3 -24.12 -4.67 28.24
C GLU A 3 -23.31 -4.73 26.94
N GLU A 4 -22.86 -5.93 26.58
CA GLU A 4 -22.31 -6.22 25.27
C GLU A 4 -23.40 -5.96 24.23
N ALA A 5 -23.30 -4.83 23.53
CA ALA A 5 -24.01 -4.64 22.27
C ALA A 5 -23.47 -5.71 21.30
N GLY A 6 -24.22 -6.79 21.13
CA GLY A 6 -23.89 -7.88 20.23
C GLY A 6 -23.70 -7.36 18.81
N VAL A 7 -22.43 -7.21 18.41
CA VAL A 7 -22.05 -6.88 17.04
C VAL A 7 -22.32 -8.13 16.19
N MET A 8 -23.48 -8.13 15.52
CA MET A 8 -23.79 -9.14 14.52
C MET A 8 -22.69 -9.12 13.45
N LYS A 9 -22.01 -10.27 13.25
CA LYS A 9 -21.30 -10.55 12.00
C LYS A 9 -22.25 -10.23 10.86
N ASN A 10 -21.84 -9.41 9.89
CA ASN A 10 -22.67 -9.06 8.75
C ASN A 10 -22.68 -10.23 7.74
N PRO A 11 -23.70 -11.10 7.72
CA PRO A 11 -23.72 -12.30 6.89
C PRO A 11 -24.58 -12.07 5.63
N SER A 12 -24.98 -10.82 5.34
CA SER A 12 -26.16 -10.53 4.50
C SER A 12 -25.89 -9.69 3.25
N GLY A 13 -24.64 -9.34 2.93
CA GLY A 13 -24.35 -8.47 1.79
C GLY A 13 -25.02 -7.08 1.87
N LYS A 14 -25.42 -6.65 3.07
CA LYS A 14 -26.04 -5.34 3.32
C LYS A 14 -25.03 -4.42 4.01
N PRO A 15 -25.01 -3.12 3.74
CA PRO A 15 -24.09 -2.21 4.42
C PRO A 15 -24.51 -1.96 5.88
N VAL A 16 -23.54 -1.61 6.72
CA VAL A 16 -23.82 -0.95 8.01
C VAL A 16 -24.03 0.53 7.75
N ILE A 17 -25.16 1.06 8.22
CA ILE A 17 -25.61 2.41 7.89
C ILE A 17 -25.37 3.35 9.06
N PHE A 18 -24.70 4.47 8.78
CA PHE A 18 -24.58 5.63 9.65
C PHE A 18 -25.27 6.82 8.99
N SER A 19 -25.56 7.86 9.77
CA SER A 19 -26.23 9.06 9.26
C SER A 19 -25.60 10.31 9.84
N LEU A 20 -25.48 11.33 9.00
CA LEU A 20 -25.10 12.68 9.40
C LEU A 20 -26.29 13.59 9.08
N GLY A 21 -27.04 13.99 10.10
CA GLY A 21 -28.31 14.69 9.89
C GLY A 21 -29.37 13.81 9.22
N LYS A 22 -30.27 14.42 8.42
CA LYS A 22 -31.39 13.70 7.77
C LYS A 22 -31.09 13.34 6.32
N ASN A 23 -30.19 14.09 5.66
CA ASN A 23 -29.99 14.02 4.22
C ASN A 23 -28.70 13.30 3.79
N VAL A 24 -27.81 12.99 4.74
CA VAL A 24 -26.53 12.33 4.45
C VAL A 24 -26.48 10.97 5.11
N ARG A 25 -26.26 9.94 4.30
CA ARG A 25 -26.16 8.54 4.71
C ARG A 25 -24.78 7.99 4.34
N ILE A 26 -24.17 7.28 5.27
CA ILE A 26 -22.89 6.60 5.06
C ILE A 26 -23.15 5.10 5.15
N GLU A 27 -22.85 4.39 4.06
CA GLU A 27 -23.03 2.94 3.95
C GLU A 27 -21.66 2.27 3.92
N VAL A 28 -21.30 1.57 5.01
CA VAL A 28 -20.06 0.79 5.08
C VAL A 28 -20.37 -0.62 4.60
N TRP A 29 -19.97 -0.94 3.37
CA TRP A 29 -20.22 -2.23 2.72
C TRP A 29 -19.18 -3.28 3.12
N SER A 30 -17.94 -2.87 3.34
CA SER A 30 -16.85 -3.72 3.82
C SER A 30 -15.75 -2.87 4.48
N GLY A 31 -14.88 -3.51 5.28
CA GLY A 31 -13.89 -2.84 6.15
C GLY A 31 -14.30 -2.75 7.63
N LEU A 32 -15.56 -3.04 7.97
CA LEU A 32 -15.99 -3.11 9.38
C LEU A 32 -15.83 -4.54 9.93
N ASN A 33 -15.00 -4.72 10.96
CA ASN A 33 -14.57 -6.03 11.49
C ASN A 33 -13.89 -6.94 10.44
N THR A 34 -13.34 -6.34 9.40
CA THR A 34 -12.47 -6.99 8.42
C THR A 34 -11.31 -6.07 8.10
N ILE A 35 -10.09 -6.61 8.18
CA ILE A 35 -8.89 -5.92 7.73
C ILE A 35 -8.81 -6.11 6.22
N GLY A 36 -8.81 -4.98 5.52
CA GLY A 36 -8.90 -4.90 4.07
C GLY A 36 -10.32 -5.06 3.50
N GLY A 37 -10.44 -4.76 2.21
CA GLY A 37 -11.71 -4.76 1.47
C GLY A 37 -12.52 -3.50 1.72
N ASN A 38 -11.88 -2.36 1.99
CA ASN A 38 -12.58 -1.14 2.38
C ASN A 38 -13.50 -0.67 1.25
N CYS A 39 -14.76 -0.40 1.60
CA CYS A 39 -15.73 0.16 0.69
C CYS A 39 -16.80 0.93 1.45
N VAL A 40 -16.80 2.24 1.27
CA VAL A 40 -17.75 3.16 1.92
C VAL A 40 -18.47 3.96 0.86
N VAL A 41 -19.80 3.98 0.90
CA VAL A 41 -20.62 4.81 0.01
C VAL A 41 -21.22 5.96 0.82
N VAL A 42 -20.89 7.19 0.41
CA VAL A 42 -21.45 8.41 0.99
C VAL A 42 -22.55 8.91 0.06
N LYS A 43 -23.80 8.90 0.54
CA LYS A 43 -24.97 9.39 -0.16
C LYS A 43 -25.38 10.74 0.43
N ASP A 44 -25.33 11.79 -0.38
CA ASP A 44 -25.80 13.14 -0.02
C ASP A 44 -26.94 13.53 -0.96
N ARG A 45 -28.17 13.57 -0.42
CA ARG A 45 -29.40 13.82 -1.18
C ARG A 45 -29.58 12.82 -2.34
N SER A 46 -29.41 13.24 -3.58
CA SER A 46 -29.59 12.42 -4.79
C SER A 46 -28.29 11.92 -5.41
N GLU A 47 -27.15 12.24 -4.80
CA GLU A 47 -25.83 11.90 -5.34
C GLU A 47 -25.10 10.96 -4.37
N ALA A 48 -24.25 10.10 -4.92
CA ALA A 48 -23.39 9.25 -4.12
C ALA A 48 -21.95 9.28 -4.64
N ILE A 49 -21.01 9.18 -3.71
CA ILE A 49 -19.60 8.91 -4.00
C ILE A 49 -19.17 7.64 -3.25
N ILE A 50 -18.26 6.90 -3.86
CA ILE A 50 -17.68 5.69 -3.30
C ILE A 50 -16.25 6.03 -2.86
N LEU A 51 -15.89 5.65 -1.63
CA LEU A 51 -14.54 5.77 -1.08
C LEU A 51 -13.97 4.36 -0.96
N ASP A 52 -12.95 4.07 -1.77
CA ASP A 52 -12.35 2.75 -1.96
C ASP A 52 -13.35 1.64 -2.36
N GLN A 53 -12.85 0.55 -2.91
CA GLN A 53 -13.65 -0.62 -3.32
C GLN A 53 -12.84 -1.93 -3.24
N GLY A 54 -12.07 -2.06 -2.17
CA GLY A 54 -11.01 -3.03 -2.04
C GLY A 54 -11.41 -4.50 -2.11
N ILE A 55 -10.41 -5.35 -2.31
CA ILE A 55 -10.53 -6.80 -2.17
C ILE A 55 -10.49 -7.19 -0.69
N ASN A 56 -11.51 -7.91 -0.25
CA ASN A 56 -11.53 -8.57 1.05
C ASN A 56 -10.67 -9.84 1.00
N PHE A 57 -9.38 -9.73 1.34
CA PHE A 57 -8.46 -10.87 1.32
C PHE A 57 -8.85 -11.99 2.30
N THR A 58 -9.57 -11.66 3.37
CA THR A 58 -10.10 -12.66 4.30
C THR A 58 -11.14 -13.57 3.65
N VAL A 59 -11.96 -13.03 2.75
CA VAL A 59 -12.91 -13.80 1.95
C VAL A 59 -12.20 -14.47 0.77
N PHE A 60 -11.38 -13.72 0.02
CA PHE A 60 -10.63 -14.22 -1.14
C PHE A 60 -9.91 -15.54 -0.84
N LYS A 61 -9.12 -15.59 0.24
CA LYS A 61 -8.29 -16.76 0.58
C LYS A 61 -9.07 -18.01 1.01
N LYS A 62 -10.36 -17.88 1.31
CA LYS A 62 -11.22 -19.04 1.59
C LYS A 62 -11.52 -19.85 0.34
N TYR A 63 -11.51 -19.19 -0.82
CA TYR A 63 -11.93 -19.76 -2.10
C TYR A 63 -10.77 -19.88 -3.09
N TYR A 64 -9.83 -18.94 -3.07
CA TYR A 64 -8.73 -18.85 -4.02
C TYR A 64 -7.37 -18.95 -3.33
N GLY A 65 -6.41 -19.56 -4.01
CA GLY A 65 -5.07 -19.84 -3.53
C GLY A 65 -4.43 -20.98 -4.31
N GLY A 66 -3.10 -20.96 -4.46
CA GLY A 66 -2.35 -21.99 -5.20
C GLY A 66 -2.85 -22.15 -6.64
N PHE A 67 -3.42 -23.31 -6.96
CA PHE A 67 -3.95 -23.62 -8.30
C PHE A 67 -5.42 -23.24 -8.51
N ILE A 68 -6.14 -22.84 -7.45
CA ILE A 68 -7.53 -22.38 -7.55
C ILE A 68 -7.48 -20.86 -7.62
N GLN A 69 -7.87 -20.30 -8.77
CA GLN A 69 -7.82 -18.87 -9.04
C GLN A 69 -9.15 -18.43 -9.64
N PRO A 70 -9.56 -17.17 -9.46
CA PRO A 70 -10.71 -16.64 -10.20
C PRO A 70 -10.36 -16.56 -11.69
N GLU A 71 -11.34 -16.81 -12.55
CA GLU A 71 -11.21 -16.73 -14.01
C GLU A 71 -11.81 -15.44 -14.56
N ILE A 72 -12.83 -14.91 -13.89
CA ILE A 72 -13.47 -13.62 -14.20
C ILE A 72 -13.71 -12.79 -12.93
N VAL A 73 -13.93 -11.48 -13.10
CA VAL A 73 -14.17 -10.55 -11.97
C VAL A 73 -15.46 -10.91 -11.22
N GLU A 74 -16.45 -11.44 -11.93
CA GLU A 74 -17.70 -11.91 -11.35
C GLU A 74 -17.49 -13.02 -10.32
N ASP A 75 -16.48 -13.89 -10.48
CA ASP A 75 -16.16 -14.95 -9.51
C ASP A 75 -15.80 -14.33 -8.15
N LEU A 76 -15.00 -13.24 -8.17
CA LEU A 76 -14.64 -12.49 -6.97
C LEU A 76 -15.88 -11.86 -6.32
N ARG A 77 -16.82 -11.38 -7.12
CA ARG A 77 -18.04 -10.72 -6.63
C ARG A 77 -19.04 -11.73 -6.07
N GLU A 78 -19.15 -12.91 -6.68
CA GLU A 78 -20.01 -14.01 -6.24
C GLU A 78 -19.64 -14.49 -4.84
N VAL A 79 -18.34 -14.67 -4.56
CA VAL A 79 -17.88 -15.09 -3.24
C VAL A 79 -17.84 -13.94 -2.22
N GLY A 80 -18.09 -12.70 -2.65
CA GLY A 80 -18.02 -11.50 -1.81
C GLY A 80 -16.59 -11.04 -1.50
N ALA A 81 -15.61 -11.39 -2.33
CA ALA A 81 -14.23 -10.90 -2.22
C ALA A 81 -14.09 -9.45 -2.71
N ILE A 82 -15.00 -8.97 -3.56
CA ILE A 82 -15.11 -7.54 -3.92
C ILE A 82 -16.55 -7.04 -3.69
N PRO A 83 -16.77 -5.72 -3.58
CA PRO A 83 -18.10 -5.16 -3.34
C PRO A 83 -19.15 -5.53 -4.41
N PRO A 84 -20.43 -5.68 -4.03
CA PRO A 84 -21.52 -6.02 -4.96
C PRO A 84 -21.80 -4.85 -5.92
N LYS A 85 -22.41 -5.14 -7.09
CA LYS A 85 -22.72 -4.12 -8.11
C LYS A 85 -23.62 -2.98 -7.60
N THR A 86 -24.46 -3.25 -6.60
CA THR A 86 -25.39 -2.29 -6.02
C THR A 86 -24.72 -1.06 -5.41
N ILE A 87 -23.40 -1.10 -5.13
CA ILE A 87 -22.68 0.08 -4.65
C ILE A 87 -22.62 1.20 -5.69
N TYR A 88 -22.66 0.84 -6.98
CA TYR A 88 -22.57 1.80 -8.10
C TYR A 88 -23.91 2.46 -8.42
N GLU A 89 -25.02 1.98 -7.85
CA GLU A 89 -26.35 2.56 -8.07
C GLU A 89 -26.44 3.98 -7.50
N GLY A 90 -26.55 4.97 -8.40
CA GLY A 90 -26.59 6.39 -8.05
C GLY A 90 -25.24 7.00 -7.68
N ALA A 91 -24.14 6.24 -7.80
CA ALA A 91 -22.79 6.75 -7.60
C ALA A 91 -22.31 7.49 -8.85
N SER A 92 -21.77 8.70 -8.67
CA SER A 92 -21.17 9.47 -9.77
C SER A 92 -19.65 9.34 -9.82
N GLU A 93 -19.01 9.06 -8.68
CA GLU A 93 -17.55 9.03 -8.54
C GLU A 93 -17.09 7.93 -7.58
N ILE A 94 -15.93 7.34 -7.89
CA ILE A 94 -15.14 6.48 -6.99
C ILE A 94 -13.82 7.18 -6.70
N HIS A 95 -13.47 7.31 -5.43
CA HIS A 95 -12.22 7.90 -4.96
C HIS A 95 -11.39 6.84 -4.27
N ILE A 96 -10.21 6.55 -4.83
CA ILE A 96 -9.26 5.58 -4.28
C ILE A 96 -8.20 6.30 -3.46
N SER A 97 -8.07 5.95 -2.18
CA SER A 97 -7.15 6.60 -1.24
C SER A 97 -5.68 6.27 -1.51
N HIS A 98 -5.40 5.00 -1.84
CA HIS A 98 -4.07 4.50 -2.16
C HIS A 98 -4.14 3.18 -2.95
N LEU A 99 -2.99 2.70 -3.45
CA LEU A 99 -2.92 1.61 -4.44
C LEU A 99 -2.77 0.20 -3.87
N HIS A 100 -2.99 -0.03 -2.57
CA HIS A 100 -3.12 -1.40 -2.09
C HIS A 100 -4.44 -2.00 -2.58
N LEU A 101 -4.43 -3.31 -2.87
CA LEU A 101 -5.57 -3.99 -3.50
C LEU A 101 -6.79 -4.08 -2.60
N ASP A 102 -6.60 -4.01 -1.29
CA ASP A 102 -7.66 -3.95 -0.28
C ASP A 102 -8.29 -2.56 -0.12
N HIS A 103 -7.88 -1.60 -0.97
CA HIS A 103 -8.51 -0.29 -1.20
C HIS A 103 -8.87 -0.07 -2.67
N LEU A 104 -7.91 -0.28 -3.59
CA LEU A 104 -8.10 -0.12 -5.03
C LEU A 104 -9.15 -1.08 -5.61
N GLY A 105 -9.10 -2.35 -5.19
CA GLY A 105 -10.02 -3.37 -5.64
C GLY A 105 -9.94 -3.69 -7.13
N SER A 106 -11.11 -3.84 -7.75
CA SER A 106 -11.27 -4.06 -9.18
C SER A 106 -11.66 -2.77 -9.89
N LEU A 107 -10.89 -2.39 -10.92
CA LEU A 107 -11.22 -1.31 -11.86
C LEU A 107 -12.08 -1.81 -13.03
N ALA A 108 -12.33 -3.12 -13.13
CA ALA A 108 -13.34 -3.67 -14.03
C ALA A 108 -14.76 -3.38 -13.51
N ILE A 109 -15.18 -2.12 -13.65
CA ILE A 109 -16.51 -1.65 -13.27
C ILE A 109 -17.52 -2.17 -14.30
N PRO A 110 -18.71 -2.64 -13.87
CA PRO A 110 -19.73 -3.10 -14.82
C PRO A 110 -20.16 -1.97 -15.77
N PHE A 111 -20.20 -2.26 -17.07
CA PHE A 111 -20.43 -1.27 -18.14
C PHE A 111 -21.78 -0.55 -18.07
N GLU A 112 -22.74 -1.11 -17.33
CA GLU A 112 -24.05 -0.52 -17.10
C GLU A 112 -24.02 0.71 -16.17
N TYR A 113 -22.89 0.99 -15.51
CA TYR A 113 -22.71 2.15 -14.61
C TYR A 113 -21.70 3.14 -15.18
N ASP A 114 -22.14 4.39 -15.35
CA ASP A 114 -21.28 5.51 -15.74
C ASP A 114 -20.73 6.21 -14.49
N VAL A 115 -19.56 5.78 -14.03
CA VAL A 115 -18.92 6.26 -12.80
C VAL A 115 -17.50 6.72 -13.08
N ARG A 116 -17.16 7.95 -12.68
CA ARG A 116 -15.80 8.46 -12.83
C ARG A 116 -14.89 7.90 -11.74
N VAL A 117 -13.73 7.38 -12.13
CA VAL A 117 -12.77 6.81 -11.18
C VAL A 117 -11.59 7.75 -10.98
N TYR A 118 -11.36 8.13 -9.72
CA TYR A 118 -10.25 8.95 -9.28
C TYR A 118 -9.24 8.07 -8.53
N VAL A 119 -8.03 7.95 -9.08
CA VAL A 119 -6.93 7.16 -8.53
C VAL A 119 -5.83 8.09 -7.99
N PRO A 120 -5.05 7.68 -6.98
CA PRO A 120 -4.08 8.55 -6.33
C PRO A 120 -2.95 9.00 -7.27
N SER A 121 -2.53 8.15 -8.21
CA SER A 121 -1.71 8.52 -9.38
C SER A 121 -1.91 7.50 -10.49
N ARG A 122 -2.25 7.98 -11.69
CA ARG A 122 -2.38 7.13 -12.89
C ARG A 122 -1.03 6.55 -13.33
N HIS A 123 0.04 7.35 -13.26
CA HIS A 123 1.38 6.91 -13.68
C HIS A 123 1.91 5.79 -12.78
N VAL A 124 1.72 5.91 -11.46
CA VAL A 124 2.14 4.86 -10.51
C VAL A 124 1.28 3.61 -10.69
N LEU A 125 -0.03 3.75 -10.88
CA LEU A 125 -0.92 2.62 -11.15
C LEU A 125 -0.54 1.87 -12.44
N GLU A 126 -0.22 2.59 -13.51
CA GLU A 126 0.22 1.99 -14.77
C GLU A 126 1.48 1.14 -14.59
N LYS A 127 2.50 1.65 -13.87
CA LYS A 127 3.71 0.85 -13.61
C LYS A 127 3.47 -0.27 -12.61
N LEU A 128 2.53 -0.10 -11.67
CA LEU A 128 2.13 -1.13 -10.73
C LEU A 128 1.38 -2.29 -11.41
N SER A 129 0.50 -2.01 -12.36
CA SER A 129 -0.30 -3.04 -13.03
C SER A 129 0.57 -4.01 -13.85
N ASN A 130 1.77 -3.58 -14.25
CA ASN A 130 2.77 -4.47 -14.86
C ASN A 130 3.13 -5.67 -13.96
N PHE A 131 2.97 -5.57 -12.65
CA PHE A 131 3.20 -6.69 -11.72
C PHE A 131 2.06 -7.70 -11.69
N TRP A 132 0.91 -7.37 -12.29
CA TRP A 132 -0.28 -8.21 -12.28
C TRP A 132 -0.30 -9.19 -13.44
N TYR A 133 0.49 -8.92 -14.49
CA TYR A 133 0.62 -9.84 -15.63
C TYR A 133 1.03 -11.26 -15.21
N TRP A 134 0.46 -12.24 -15.90
CA TRP A 134 0.58 -13.68 -15.64
C TRP A 134 0.02 -14.11 -14.28
N SER A 135 -0.94 -13.36 -13.76
CA SER A 135 -1.66 -13.72 -12.53
C SER A 135 -3.14 -13.33 -12.63
N TRP A 136 -3.95 -13.86 -11.72
CA TRP A 136 -5.37 -13.53 -11.61
C TRP A 136 -5.65 -12.02 -11.43
N LYS A 137 -4.65 -11.24 -11.01
CA LYS A 137 -4.77 -9.79 -10.83
C LYS A 137 -4.98 -9.04 -12.14
N GLU A 138 -4.69 -9.64 -13.30
CA GLU A 138 -5.07 -9.07 -14.61
C GLU A 138 -6.57 -8.82 -14.73
N LEU A 139 -7.39 -9.57 -14.00
CA LEU A 139 -8.83 -9.37 -13.97
C LEU A 139 -9.23 -8.02 -13.37
N LEU A 140 -8.41 -7.46 -12.47
CA LEU A 140 -8.69 -6.22 -11.75
C LEU A 140 -8.52 -4.98 -12.63
N LEU A 141 -7.71 -5.08 -13.68
CA LEU A 141 -7.53 -4.05 -14.69
C LEU A 141 -7.38 -4.76 -16.04
N PRO A 142 -8.50 -5.05 -16.72
CA PRO A 142 -8.48 -5.77 -18.00
C PRO A 142 -7.57 -5.06 -19.00
N SER A 143 -6.87 -5.82 -19.84
CA SER A 143 -5.93 -5.28 -20.84
C SER A 143 -6.60 -4.38 -21.88
N THR A 144 -7.92 -4.44 -22.00
CA THR A 144 -8.75 -3.57 -22.87
C THR A 144 -9.15 -2.26 -22.20
N PHE A 145 -8.89 -2.10 -20.91
CA PHE A 145 -9.26 -0.89 -20.18
C PHE A 145 -8.36 0.28 -20.60
N ASP A 146 -8.97 1.37 -21.05
CA ASP A 146 -8.22 2.58 -21.38
C ASP A 146 -7.89 3.36 -20.10
N LEU A 147 -6.63 3.32 -19.69
CA LEU A 147 -6.13 4.08 -18.53
C LEU A 147 -6.36 5.60 -18.65
N SER A 148 -6.63 6.12 -19.85
CA SER A 148 -6.98 7.52 -20.06
C SER A 148 -8.37 7.88 -19.48
N GLU A 149 -9.23 6.89 -19.23
CA GLU A 149 -10.54 7.07 -18.59
C GLU A 149 -10.42 7.36 -17.09
N LEU A 150 -9.29 6.99 -16.47
CA LEU A 150 -9.02 7.30 -15.06
C LEU A 150 -8.65 8.77 -14.90
N LYS A 151 -9.00 9.34 -13.75
CA LYS A 151 -8.59 10.69 -13.35
C LYS A 151 -7.62 10.62 -12.17
N ASP A 152 -6.66 11.53 -12.13
CA ASP A 152 -5.85 11.71 -10.94
C ASP A 152 -6.71 12.35 -9.85
N ALA A 153 -6.63 11.84 -8.62
CA ALA A 153 -7.46 12.26 -7.50
C ALA A 153 -7.35 13.77 -7.22
N SER A 154 -6.21 14.39 -7.56
CA SER A 154 -5.97 15.83 -7.43
C SER A 154 -6.84 16.70 -8.34
N THR A 155 -7.54 16.10 -9.31
CA THR A 155 -8.46 16.77 -10.22
C THR A 155 -9.92 16.73 -9.75
N SER A 156 -10.20 16.11 -8.60
CA SER A 156 -11.55 16.11 -8.04
C SER A 156 -11.94 17.49 -7.50
N GLU A 157 -13.18 17.90 -7.77
CA GLU A 157 -13.80 19.10 -7.19
C GLU A 157 -14.67 18.78 -5.96
N ARG A 158 -15.00 17.49 -5.74
CA ARG A 158 -15.87 17.02 -4.66
C ARG A 158 -15.12 16.58 -3.41
N VAL A 159 -13.87 16.17 -3.59
CA VAL A 159 -13.04 15.62 -2.52
C VAL A 159 -11.76 16.43 -2.40
N ARG A 160 -11.55 16.99 -1.21
CA ARG A 160 -10.30 17.65 -0.88
C ARG A 160 -9.29 16.62 -0.40
N LEU A 161 -8.18 16.49 -1.14
CA LEU A 161 -7.10 15.57 -0.80
C LEU A 161 -6.22 16.10 0.32
N ILE A 162 -5.87 15.23 1.26
CA ILE A 162 -4.85 15.48 2.26
C ILE A 162 -3.79 14.38 2.15
N ARG A 163 -2.57 14.75 1.76
CA ARG A 163 -1.47 13.79 1.61
C ARG A 163 -1.08 13.22 2.97
N VAL A 164 -0.97 11.90 3.05
CA VAL A 164 -0.55 11.17 4.25
C VAL A 164 0.64 10.26 3.96
N SER A 165 1.35 9.86 5.00
CA SER A 165 2.34 8.78 4.92
C SER A 165 1.63 7.43 5.10
N HIS A 166 2.04 6.40 4.36
CA HIS A 166 1.57 5.01 4.49
C HIS A 166 2.61 4.06 3.86
N SER A 167 2.41 2.75 3.94
CA SER A 167 3.20 1.71 3.25
C SER A 167 2.89 1.61 1.75
N ALA A 168 2.08 2.51 1.20
CA ALA A 168 1.88 2.70 -0.23
C ALA A 168 2.05 4.17 -0.63
N TYR A 169 2.54 4.41 -1.84
CA TYR A 169 2.67 5.74 -2.40
C TYR A 169 2.05 5.87 -3.80
N PRO A 170 1.35 6.97 -4.10
CA PRO A 170 0.91 8.01 -3.17
C PRO A 170 -0.30 7.55 -2.32
N SER A 171 -0.49 8.19 -1.17
CA SER A 171 -1.60 7.92 -0.24
C SER A 171 -2.25 9.21 0.25
N TYR A 172 -3.59 9.20 0.34
CA TYR A 172 -4.39 10.36 0.70
C TYR A 172 -5.51 10.03 1.68
N SER A 173 -5.75 10.96 2.60
CA SER A 173 -7.05 11.11 3.28
C SER A 173 -7.93 12.06 2.49
N PHE A 174 -9.23 12.00 2.73
CA PHE A 174 -10.25 12.78 2.05
C PHE A 174 -11.08 13.60 3.03
N LEU A 175 -11.25 14.88 2.74
CA LEU A 175 -12.28 15.72 3.36
C LEU A 175 -13.40 15.95 2.34
N ILE A 176 -14.60 15.57 2.73
CA ILE A 176 -15.81 15.61 1.90
C ILE A 176 -16.80 16.56 2.56
N GLU A 177 -17.14 17.64 1.87
CA GLU A 177 -18.16 18.57 2.29
C GLU A 177 -19.52 18.06 1.80
N THR A 178 -20.46 17.89 2.72
CA THR A 178 -21.84 17.44 2.41
C THR A 178 -22.85 18.47 2.87
N PHE A 179 -24.11 18.31 2.47
CA PHE A 179 -25.20 19.22 2.87
C PHE A 179 -25.36 19.37 4.39
N GLU A 180 -25.07 18.33 5.18
CA GLU A 180 -25.29 18.30 6.64
C GLU A 180 -24.01 18.53 7.46
N GLY A 181 -22.84 18.46 6.83
CA GLY A 181 -21.55 18.64 7.49
C GLY A 181 -20.40 17.94 6.79
N ASN A 182 -19.24 17.94 7.44
CA ASN A 182 -18.01 17.45 6.82
C ASN A 182 -17.68 16.03 7.28
N ILE A 183 -17.38 15.17 6.31
CA ILE A 183 -16.92 13.80 6.53
C ILE A 183 -15.41 13.76 6.26
N PHE A 184 -14.65 13.26 7.23
CA PHE A 184 -13.21 13.05 7.10
C PHE A 184 -12.95 11.55 6.99
N TYR A 185 -12.42 11.08 5.87
CA TYR A 185 -12.04 9.69 5.63
C TYR A 185 -10.52 9.58 5.65
N THR A 186 -9.96 8.82 6.60
CA THR A 186 -8.50 8.79 6.77
C THR A 186 -7.78 8.02 5.66
N GLY A 187 -8.44 7.02 5.05
CA GLY A 187 -7.71 5.92 4.41
C GLY A 187 -6.77 5.26 5.42
N ASP A 188 -5.70 4.64 4.93
CA ASP A 188 -4.65 4.08 5.78
C ASP A 188 -3.49 5.05 5.93
N PHE A 189 -2.95 5.17 7.14
CA PHE A 189 -1.89 6.15 7.38
C PHE A 189 -0.97 5.85 8.56
N ARG A 190 0.28 6.29 8.41
CA ARG A 190 1.24 6.56 9.47
C ARG A 190 1.12 8.03 9.89
N ILE A 191 1.40 8.31 11.16
CA ILE A 191 1.48 9.70 11.63
C ILE A 191 2.70 10.41 11.05
N ASN A 192 3.85 9.73 11.07
CA ASN A 192 5.12 10.28 10.61
C ASN A 192 5.67 9.43 9.47
N SER A 193 6.08 10.10 8.40
CA SER A 193 6.84 9.48 7.32
C SER A 193 8.19 8.94 7.83
N PRO A 194 8.59 7.71 7.45
CA PRO A 194 9.90 7.15 7.75
C PRO A 194 11.09 8.00 7.26
N ILE A 195 10.87 8.86 6.28
CA ILE A 195 11.88 9.76 5.70
C ILE A 195 11.55 11.24 5.90
N SER A 196 10.60 11.55 6.79
CA SER A 196 10.20 12.91 7.15
C SER A 196 9.69 13.78 5.98
N VAL A 197 9.18 13.18 4.90
CA VAL A 197 8.60 13.94 3.77
C VAL A 197 7.15 14.39 4.02
N VAL A 198 6.45 13.71 4.93
CA VAL A 198 5.07 13.99 5.30
C VAL A 198 4.93 13.87 6.82
N ASN A 199 4.34 14.89 7.45
CA ASN A 199 3.73 14.79 8.77
C ASN A 199 2.20 14.82 8.58
N THR A 200 1.56 13.68 8.81
CA THR A 200 0.13 13.51 8.54
C THR A 200 -0.72 14.40 9.43
N LEU A 201 -0.38 14.52 10.72
CA LEU A 201 -1.17 15.33 11.66
C LEU A 201 -1.01 16.82 11.40
N GLU A 202 0.16 17.30 11.00
CA GLU A 202 0.34 18.68 10.56
C GLU A 202 -0.49 18.98 9.31
N ASN A 203 -0.54 18.05 8.35
CA ASN A 203 -1.38 18.20 7.16
C ASN A 203 -2.88 18.23 7.53
N TYR A 204 -3.30 17.42 8.50
CA TYR A 204 -4.66 17.50 9.04
C TYR A 204 -4.93 18.85 9.69
N GLN A 205 -4.03 19.36 10.54
CA GLN A 205 -4.19 20.65 11.21
C GLN A 205 -4.36 21.79 10.21
N LYS A 206 -3.49 21.88 9.20
CA LYS A 206 -3.58 22.89 8.12
C LYS A 206 -4.94 22.86 7.43
N VAL A 207 -5.47 21.65 7.22
CA VAL A 207 -6.75 21.48 6.56
C VAL A 207 -7.95 21.82 7.45
N LEU A 208 -7.78 21.80 8.76
CA LEU A 208 -8.83 22.12 9.73
C LEU A 208 -8.77 23.57 10.23
N GLU A 209 -7.85 24.40 9.72
CA GLU A 209 -7.85 25.83 10.00
C GLU A 209 -9.12 26.52 9.47
N ASP A 210 -9.65 26.01 8.34
CA ASP A 210 -10.82 26.53 7.65
C ASP A 210 -11.99 25.53 7.59
N SER A 211 -11.89 24.40 8.29
CA SER A 211 -12.86 23.31 8.24
C SER A 211 -12.98 22.59 9.58
N LYS A 212 -14.08 21.86 9.77
CA LYS A 212 -14.32 21.00 10.93
C LYS A 212 -14.58 19.56 10.47
N VAL A 213 -14.56 18.63 11.41
CA VAL A 213 -14.96 17.23 11.18
C VAL A 213 -16.24 16.94 11.94
N ASP A 214 -17.35 16.74 11.24
CA ASP A 214 -18.62 16.34 11.88
C ASP A 214 -18.68 14.79 12.01
N MET A 215 -18.12 14.05 11.05
CA MET A 215 -17.96 12.60 11.11
C MET A 215 -16.56 12.18 10.66
N LEU A 216 -15.88 11.39 11.48
CA LEU A 216 -14.60 10.78 11.15
C LEU A 216 -14.79 9.31 10.80
N ILE A 217 -14.36 8.91 9.61
CA ILE A 217 -14.22 7.52 9.18
C ILE A 217 -12.73 7.17 9.24
N ILE A 218 -12.33 6.29 10.17
CA ILE A 218 -10.92 6.09 10.53
C ILE A 218 -10.51 4.62 10.52
N GLU A 219 -9.33 4.33 9.96
CA GLU A 219 -8.72 3.00 9.98
C GLU A 219 -8.34 2.55 11.40
N GLY A 220 -8.45 1.24 11.66
CA GLY A 220 -8.23 0.64 12.97
C GLY A 220 -7.30 -0.58 12.93
N THR A 221 -6.45 -0.70 11.91
CA THR A 221 -5.75 -1.95 11.55
C THR A 221 -4.93 -2.55 12.68
N ASN A 222 -4.28 -1.69 13.46
CA ASN A 222 -3.38 -2.09 14.55
C ASN A 222 -4.10 -2.30 15.90
N PHE A 223 -5.40 -2.01 16.01
CA PHE A 223 -6.14 -2.30 17.23
C PHE A 223 -6.26 -3.81 17.46
N SER A 224 -6.21 -4.23 18.73
CA SER A 224 -6.30 -5.64 19.16
C SER A 224 -5.16 -6.57 18.67
N ARG A 225 -4.22 -6.08 17.84
CA ARG A 225 -3.06 -6.84 17.39
C ARG A 225 -1.92 -6.81 18.41
N ARG A 226 -1.26 -7.95 18.58
CA ARG A 226 -0.01 -8.04 19.35
C ARG A 226 1.17 -7.77 18.42
N MET A 227 1.71 -6.56 18.46
CA MET A 227 2.88 -6.18 17.68
C MET A 227 3.82 -5.27 18.47
N THR A 228 5.11 -5.32 18.11
CA THR A 228 6.11 -4.39 18.62
C THR A 228 5.99 -3.08 17.85
N PRO A 229 5.76 -1.92 18.51
CA PRO A 229 5.53 -0.66 17.83
C PRO A 229 6.84 -0.03 17.36
N LEU A 230 7.49 -0.64 16.37
CA LEU A 230 8.74 -0.14 15.81
C LEU A 230 8.51 1.18 15.06
N THR A 231 9.35 2.15 15.35
CA THR A 231 9.42 3.42 14.62
C THR A 231 10.49 3.36 13.53
N ALA A 232 10.48 4.33 12.61
CA ALA A 232 11.52 4.49 11.61
C ALA A 232 12.92 4.70 12.23
N GLU A 233 12.98 5.43 13.36
CA GLU A 233 14.23 5.65 14.09
C GLU A 233 14.72 4.35 14.77
N ASP A 234 13.82 3.51 15.27
CA ASP A 234 14.18 2.18 15.79
C ASP A 234 14.77 1.30 14.68
N VAL A 235 14.10 1.24 13.52
CA VAL A 235 14.58 0.50 12.34
C VAL A 235 15.94 1.00 11.92
N LYS A 236 16.13 2.33 11.85
CA LYS A 236 17.41 2.95 11.53
C LYS A 236 18.51 2.55 12.53
N ASN A 237 18.24 2.65 13.83
CA ASN A 237 19.20 2.28 14.87
C ASN A 237 19.56 0.79 14.84
N MET A 238 18.58 -0.07 14.60
CA MET A 238 18.80 -1.51 14.41
C MET A 238 19.69 -1.79 13.20
N LEU A 239 19.39 -1.19 12.05
CA LEU A 239 20.15 -1.36 10.81
C LEU A 239 21.58 -0.82 10.94
N VAL A 240 21.77 0.37 11.50
CA VAL A 240 23.10 0.95 11.74
C VAL A 240 23.93 0.03 12.62
N ARG A 241 23.35 -0.50 13.71
CA ARG A 241 24.04 -1.45 14.61
C ARG A 241 24.47 -2.73 13.88
N ILE A 242 23.62 -3.26 13.01
CA ILE A 242 23.94 -4.46 12.21
C ILE A 242 25.05 -4.13 11.20
N LEU A 243 24.89 -3.04 10.44
CA LEU A 243 25.80 -2.65 9.37
C LEU A 243 27.18 -2.24 9.88
N ASN A 244 27.28 -1.70 11.11
CA ASN A 244 28.57 -1.42 11.76
C ASN A 244 29.43 -2.67 11.95
N LYS A 245 28.81 -3.85 12.09
CA LYS A 245 29.50 -5.14 12.22
C LYS A 245 29.57 -5.91 10.90
N TYR A 246 28.95 -5.39 9.84
CA TYR A 246 28.84 -6.07 8.55
C TYR A 246 29.87 -5.52 7.56
N ASN A 247 30.94 -6.30 7.33
CA ASN A 247 32.08 -5.92 6.50
C ASN A 247 32.07 -6.55 5.10
N ARG A 248 30.96 -7.15 4.67
CA ARG A 248 30.87 -7.78 3.34
C ARG A 248 30.52 -6.75 2.27
N LYS A 249 31.04 -7.00 1.07
CA LYS A 249 30.84 -6.16 -0.10
C LYS A 249 29.39 -6.09 -0.58
N TYR A 250 28.64 -7.17 -0.42
CA TYR A 250 27.28 -7.29 -0.95
C TYR A 250 26.26 -7.42 0.19
N ILE A 251 25.09 -6.83 0.03
CA ILE A 251 23.93 -7.02 0.92
C ILE A 251 22.66 -7.06 0.07
N PHE A 252 21.65 -7.78 0.54
CA PHE A 252 20.35 -7.89 -0.14
C PHE A 252 19.27 -7.21 0.68
N ILE A 253 18.46 -6.38 0.02
CA ILE A 253 17.27 -5.75 0.60
C ILE A 253 16.05 -6.19 -0.21
N SER A 254 14.98 -6.54 0.48
CA SER A 254 13.70 -6.89 -0.12
C SER A 254 12.60 -6.08 0.57
N ALA A 255 11.80 -5.34 -0.19
CA ALA A 255 10.71 -4.52 0.32
C ALA A 255 9.53 -4.54 -0.65
N HIS A 256 8.33 -4.17 -0.17
CA HIS A 256 7.18 -4.03 -1.04
C HIS A 256 7.38 -2.83 -1.99
N PRO A 257 7.13 -2.97 -3.30
CA PRO A 257 7.39 -1.92 -4.29
C PRO A 257 6.60 -0.63 -4.08
N LEU A 258 5.47 -0.67 -3.36
CA LEU A 258 4.70 0.54 -3.02
C LEU A 258 5.22 1.28 -1.78
N ASP A 259 6.00 0.64 -0.89
CA ASP A 259 6.51 1.27 0.34
C ASP A 259 7.83 2.01 0.06
N ILE A 260 7.74 3.04 -0.77
CA ILE A 260 8.90 3.85 -1.15
C ILE A 260 9.53 4.57 0.05
N GLU A 261 8.76 4.94 1.07
CA GLU A 261 9.32 5.62 2.24
C GLU A 261 10.26 4.69 3.02
N SER A 262 9.85 3.44 3.26
CA SER A 262 10.74 2.43 3.86
C SER A 262 11.93 2.11 2.97
N PHE A 263 11.73 2.07 1.65
CA PHE A 263 12.78 1.85 0.67
C PHE A 263 13.85 2.95 0.72
N LEU A 264 13.43 4.21 0.76
CA LEU A 264 14.31 5.38 0.86
C LEU A 264 14.97 5.51 2.23
N LEU A 265 14.29 5.14 3.33
CA LEU A 265 14.89 5.07 4.66
C LEU A 265 16.12 4.15 4.67
N VAL A 266 15.98 2.93 4.15
CA VAL A 266 17.08 1.95 4.13
C VAL A 266 18.14 2.33 3.11
N SER A 267 17.74 2.88 1.97
CA SER A 267 18.65 3.44 0.96
C SER A 267 19.56 4.54 1.53
N ASN A 268 19.01 5.46 2.34
CA ASN A 268 19.78 6.50 3.02
C ASN A 268 20.85 5.89 3.91
N ILE A 269 20.47 4.94 4.76
CA ILE A 269 21.39 4.27 5.69
C ILE A 269 22.51 3.54 4.94
N LEU A 270 22.18 2.85 3.85
CA LEU A 270 23.14 2.12 3.03
C LEU A 270 24.11 3.05 2.30
N LYS A 271 23.62 4.19 1.80
CA LYS A 271 24.46 5.23 1.18
C LYS A 271 25.49 5.79 2.17
N TYR A 272 25.09 6.04 3.43
CA TYR A 272 26.02 6.42 4.51
C TYR A 272 27.05 5.32 4.84
N LYS A 273 26.77 4.06 4.45
CA LYS A 273 27.69 2.92 4.56
C LYS A 273 28.39 2.61 3.23
N GLU A 274 28.42 3.57 2.31
CA GLU A 274 29.12 3.54 1.03
C GLU A 274 28.67 2.41 0.09
N TYR A 275 27.42 1.96 0.24
CA TYR A 275 26.82 1.02 -0.70
C TYR A 275 26.19 1.75 -1.89
N GLU A 276 26.50 1.25 -3.08
CA GLU A 276 25.73 1.56 -4.28
C GLU A 276 24.39 0.83 -4.25
N LEU A 277 23.33 1.53 -4.63
CA LEU A 277 21.96 1.04 -4.56
C LEU A 277 21.56 0.47 -5.93
N VAL A 278 21.47 -0.86 -6.04
CA VAL A 278 21.27 -1.55 -7.32
C VAL A 278 19.98 -2.36 -7.30
N LEU A 279 19.00 -1.97 -8.10
CA LEU A 279 17.82 -2.79 -8.38
C LEU A 279 18.16 -3.90 -9.36
N THR A 280 17.55 -5.08 -9.17
CA THR A 280 17.77 -6.25 -10.03
C THR A 280 16.62 -6.59 -10.97
N HIS A 281 15.50 -5.85 -10.84
CA HIS A 281 14.25 -6.11 -11.58
C HIS A 281 13.78 -4.85 -12.31
N ALA A 282 13.58 -4.96 -13.63
CA ALA A 282 13.19 -3.83 -14.49
C ALA A 282 11.87 -3.18 -14.05
N LYS A 283 10.81 -3.96 -13.81
CA LYS A 283 9.52 -3.44 -13.32
C LYS A 283 9.61 -2.69 -11.98
N TYR A 284 10.49 -3.12 -11.07
CA TYR A 284 10.71 -2.39 -9.81
C TYR A 284 11.41 -1.06 -10.07
N ALA A 285 12.36 -1.03 -11.01
CA ALA A 285 13.02 0.21 -11.40
C ALA A 285 12.05 1.17 -12.09
N GLU A 286 11.22 0.72 -13.02
CA GLU A 286 10.21 1.57 -13.69
C GLU A 286 9.23 2.21 -12.69
N LEU A 287 8.73 1.42 -11.74
CA LEU A 287 7.85 1.94 -10.70
C LEU A 287 8.57 2.94 -9.78
N LEU A 288 9.78 2.58 -9.31
CA LEU A 288 10.56 3.46 -8.45
C LEU A 288 10.91 4.78 -9.17
N ASP A 289 11.25 4.74 -10.46
CA ASP A 289 11.62 5.91 -11.26
C ASP A 289 10.48 6.94 -11.29
N VAL A 290 9.24 6.49 -11.55
CA VAL A 290 8.04 7.34 -11.51
C VAL A 290 7.78 7.88 -10.10
N GLN A 291 7.89 7.02 -9.08
CA GLN A 291 7.64 7.44 -7.70
C GLN A 291 8.69 8.46 -7.21
N LEU A 292 9.96 8.33 -7.62
CA LEU A 292 11.03 9.29 -7.31
C LEU A 292 10.75 10.67 -7.91
N GLU A 293 10.26 10.71 -9.16
CA GLU A 293 9.88 11.97 -9.80
C GLU A 293 8.71 12.64 -9.08
N GLU A 294 7.63 11.90 -8.77
CA GLU A 294 6.48 12.43 -8.04
C GLU A 294 6.82 12.89 -6.62
N LEU A 295 7.72 12.17 -5.93
CA LEU A 295 8.25 12.56 -4.62
C LEU A 295 9.22 13.74 -4.68
N ARG A 296 9.76 14.06 -5.87
CA ARG A 296 10.88 14.98 -6.07
C ARG A 296 12.13 14.57 -5.28
N ALA A 297 12.34 13.26 -5.10
CA ALA A 297 13.44 12.70 -4.33
C ALA A 297 14.70 12.50 -5.20
N ARG A 298 15.33 13.59 -5.64
CA ARG A 298 16.41 13.57 -6.64
C ARG A 298 17.83 13.39 -6.10
N ASP A 299 18.00 13.40 -4.78
CA ASP A 299 19.33 13.35 -4.14
C ASP A 299 19.91 11.93 -4.02
N MET A 300 19.16 10.91 -4.45
CA MET A 300 19.59 9.51 -4.47
C MET A 300 19.86 9.00 -5.87
N ALA A 301 21.03 8.41 -6.06
CA ALA A 301 21.36 7.68 -7.27
C ALA A 301 21.03 6.20 -7.08
N PHE A 302 20.18 5.68 -7.96
CA PHE A 302 19.90 4.26 -8.08
C PHE A 302 20.41 3.74 -9.42
N PHE A 303 20.77 2.46 -9.43
CA PHE A 303 21.21 1.76 -10.63
C PHE A 303 20.33 0.54 -10.89
N LEU A 304 20.22 0.14 -12.15
CA LEU A 304 19.53 -1.08 -12.56
C LEU A 304 20.53 -2.06 -13.17
N LEU A 305 20.69 -3.22 -12.53
CA LEU A 305 21.27 -4.41 -13.14
C LEU A 305 20.11 -5.30 -13.62
N PRO A 306 19.71 -5.27 -14.90
CA PRO A 306 18.48 -5.91 -15.37
C PRO A 306 18.65 -7.44 -15.42
N LEU A 307 18.40 -8.12 -14.30
CA LEU A 307 18.36 -9.57 -14.22
C LEU A 307 17.00 -10.11 -14.65
N LYS A 308 15.93 -9.41 -14.26
CA LYS A 308 14.55 -9.79 -14.58
C LYS A 308 13.82 -8.68 -15.31
N GLY A 309 13.17 -9.06 -16.41
CA GLY A 309 12.45 -8.14 -17.28
C GLY A 309 13.38 -7.23 -18.07
N SER A 310 12.78 -6.37 -18.86
CA SER A 310 13.43 -5.34 -19.67
C SER A 310 12.65 -4.05 -19.52
N CYS A 311 13.33 -2.90 -19.45
CA CYS A 311 12.63 -1.61 -19.54
C CYS A 311 12.43 -1.27 -21.02
N SER A 312 11.18 -0.99 -21.40
CA SER A 312 10.84 -0.53 -22.74
C SER A 312 11.28 0.91 -22.98
N GLU A 313 11.28 1.73 -21.92
CA GLU A 313 11.59 3.16 -21.98
C GLU A 313 12.89 3.48 -21.20
N PRO A 314 13.57 4.59 -21.55
CA PRO A 314 14.63 5.15 -20.71
C PRO A 314 14.08 5.53 -19.32
N LEU A 315 14.86 5.27 -18.28
CA LEU A 315 14.57 5.70 -16.93
C LEU A 315 15.23 7.07 -16.70
N GLU A 316 14.53 8.00 -16.07
CA GLU A 316 15.00 9.37 -15.86
C GLU A 316 15.99 9.46 -14.69
N HIS A 317 15.70 8.76 -13.60
CA HIS A 317 16.43 8.84 -12.33
C HIS A 317 17.32 7.64 -12.07
N ILE A 318 17.12 6.52 -12.79
CA ILE A 318 17.83 5.25 -12.58
C ILE A 318 18.73 4.89 -13.76
N LYS A 319 20.03 4.68 -13.50
CA LYS A 319 21.00 4.33 -14.56
C LYS A 319 21.19 2.83 -14.71
N LYS A 320 21.09 2.32 -15.93
CA LYS A 320 21.42 0.91 -16.23
C LYS A 320 22.92 0.66 -16.10
N VAL A 321 23.31 -0.46 -15.49
CA VAL A 321 24.69 -0.88 -15.28
C VAL A 321 24.87 -2.37 -15.60
N GLU A 322 26.09 -2.76 -15.92
CA GLU A 322 26.52 -4.14 -15.99
C GLU A 322 27.24 -4.58 -14.70
N LEU A 323 27.41 -5.89 -14.53
CA LEU A 323 28.07 -6.44 -13.34
C LEU A 323 29.52 -5.94 -13.20
N ARG A 324 30.22 -5.68 -14.31
CA ARG A 324 31.58 -5.15 -14.32
C ARG A 324 31.67 -3.74 -13.71
N ASP A 325 30.63 -2.91 -13.90
CA ASP A 325 30.60 -1.51 -13.48
C ASP A 325 30.44 -1.35 -11.95
N ILE A 326 30.03 -2.44 -11.27
CA ILE A 326 29.82 -2.52 -9.83
C ILE A 326 30.74 -3.57 -9.16
N SER A 327 31.72 -4.08 -9.92
CA SER A 327 32.55 -5.21 -9.51
C SER A 327 33.67 -4.86 -8.52
N ASP A 328 33.88 -3.60 -8.21
CA ASP A 328 34.85 -3.07 -7.22
C ASP A 328 34.16 -2.35 -6.05
N LYS A 329 32.85 -2.10 -6.17
CA LYS A 329 32.06 -1.31 -5.22
C LYS A 329 31.38 -2.17 -4.16
N ARG A 330 31.02 -1.58 -3.02
CA ARG A 330 30.03 -2.18 -2.10
C ARG A 330 28.66 -2.01 -2.73
N VAL A 331 27.85 -3.07 -2.80
CA VAL A 331 26.54 -3.04 -3.48
C VAL A 331 25.44 -3.56 -2.57
N ALA A 332 24.36 -2.79 -2.47
CA ALA A 332 23.09 -3.23 -1.92
C ALA A 332 22.16 -3.59 -3.07
N PHE A 333 21.87 -4.89 -3.21
CA PHE A 333 20.93 -5.40 -4.19
C PHE A 333 19.50 -5.27 -3.65
N PHE A 334 18.71 -4.42 -4.27
CA PHE A 334 17.27 -4.32 -4.04
C PHE A 334 16.55 -5.31 -4.95
N THR A 335 15.90 -6.26 -4.30
CA THR A 335 15.29 -7.43 -4.92
C THR A 335 13.79 -7.45 -4.62
N SER A 336 13.04 -8.22 -5.41
CA SER A 336 11.65 -8.51 -5.09
C SER A 336 11.53 -9.24 -3.74
N ILE A 337 10.35 -9.18 -3.09
CA ILE A 337 10.07 -9.93 -1.85
C ILE A 337 10.39 -11.44 -1.99
N MET A 338 10.28 -12.00 -3.19
CA MET A 338 10.62 -13.39 -3.51
C MET A 338 11.98 -13.53 -4.21
N ALA A 339 12.99 -12.82 -3.72
CA ALA A 339 14.34 -12.61 -4.29
C ALA A 339 15.13 -13.86 -4.76
N VAL A 340 14.65 -15.08 -4.49
CA VAL A 340 15.35 -16.36 -4.73
C VAL A 340 15.90 -16.48 -6.15
N SER A 341 15.10 -16.11 -7.16
CA SER A 341 15.56 -16.18 -8.56
C SER A 341 16.67 -15.19 -8.86
N GLU A 342 16.58 -13.97 -8.33
CA GLU A 342 17.54 -12.88 -8.58
C GLU A 342 18.88 -13.23 -7.91
N MET A 343 18.84 -13.72 -6.66
CA MET A 343 20.00 -14.26 -5.95
C MET A 343 20.65 -15.42 -6.72
N ASN A 344 19.87 -16.38 -7.21
CA ASN A 344 20.38 -17.48 -8.04
C ASN A 344 21.08 -16.98 -9.31
N MET A 345 20.52 -15.98 -9.99
CA MET A 345 21.13 -15.39 -11.19
C MET A 345 22.46 -14.72 -10.86
N LEU A 346 22.54 -13.96 -9.77
CA LEU A 346 23.79 -13.35 -9.30
C LEU A 346 24.83 -14.41 -8.92
N LYS A 347 24.41 -15.49 -8.26
CA LYS A 347 25.28 -16.64 -7.96
C LYS A 347 25.87 -17.26 -9.23
N ARG A 348 25.05 -17.49 -10.26
CA ARG A 348 25.51 -18.01 -11.57
C ARG A 348 26.46 -17.05 -12.29
N ARG A 349 26.34 -15.74 -12.03
CA ARG A 349 27.25 -14.70 -12.54
C ARG A 349 28.49 -14.50 -11.67
N GLY A 350 28.76 -15.39 -10.71
CA GLY A 350 30.01 -15.42 -9.94
C GLY A 350 29.98 -14.70 -8.59
N ILE A 351 28.83 -14.18 -8.15
CA ILE A 351 28.72 -13.61 -6.80
C ILE A 351 28.61 -14.74 -5.77
N ASN A 352 29.57 -14.82 -4.84
CA ASN A 352 29.45 -15.71 -3.69
C ASN A 352 28.42 -15.17 -2.69
N LEU A 353 27.37 -15.95 -2.44
CA LEU A 353 26.28 -15.59 -1.53
C LEU A 353 26.55 -16.00 -0.07
N GLU A 354 27.51 -16.89 0.18
CA GLU A 354 27.72 -17.45 1.51
C GLU A 354 28.16 -16.38 2.53
N GLY A 355 27.51 -16.37 3.69
CA GLY A 355 27.73 -15.41 4.77
C GLY A 355 27.19 -14.00 4.49
N LEU A 356 26.55 -13.75 3.34
CA LEU A 356 25.90 -12.47 3.07
C LEU A 356 24.62 -12.31 3.88
N LEU A 357 24.24 -11.06 4.11
CA LEU A 357 23.01 -10.67 4.80
C LEU A 357 21.92 -10.30 3.79
N GLN A 358 20.72 -10.79 4.06
CA GLN A 358 19.47 -10.37 3.44
C GLN A 358 18.58 -9.70 4.48
N ILE A 359 17.94 -8.61 4.12
CA ILE A 359 17.00 -7.87 4.98
C ILE A 359 15.67 -7.76 4.26
N THR A 360 14.61 -8.27 4.88
CA THR A 360 13.23 -8.08 4.42
C THR A 360 12.58 -6.97 5.25
N LEU A 361 12.04 -5.95 4.57
CA LEU A 361 11.20 -4.91 5.15
C LEU A 361 9.74 -5.22 4.82
N THR A 362 8.89 -5.31 5.83
CA THR A 362 7.45 -5.50 5.65
C THR A 362 6.68 -4.33 6.26
N GLY A 363 5.82 -3.70 5.45
CA GLY A 363 4.85 -2.69 5.90
C GLY A 363 3.57 -3.33 6.44
N GLU A 364 3.14 -4.40 5.77
CA GLU A 364 1.93 -5.14 6.09
C GLU A 364 2.21 -6.42 6.89
N PRO A 365 1.30 -6.79 7.81
CA PRO A 365 1.41 -8.04 8.54
C PRO A 365 1.21 -9.24 7.61
N LEU A 366 2.09 -10.23 7.71
CA LEU A 366 1.98 -11.44 6.90
C LEU A 366 0.81 -12.32 7.35
N GLU A 367 -0.09 -12.58 6.40
CA GLU A 367 -1.14 -13.59 6.53
C GLU A 367 -0.60 -15.02 6.33
N GLU A 368 -1.47 -16.03 6.41
CA GLU A 368 -1.10 -17.45 6.37
C GLU A 368 -0.29 -17.84 5.12
N GLU A 369 -0.77 -17.51 3.91
CA GLU A 369 -0.02 -17.77 2.68
C GLU A 369 1.32 -17.00 2.66
N GLY A 370 1.31 -15.75 3.14
CA GLY A 370 2.52 -14.94 3.29
C GLY A 370 3.56 -15.60 4.20
N ARG A 371 3.13 -16.21 5.32
CA ARG A 371 4.01 -16.98 6.23
C ARG A 371 4.56 -18.24 5.58
N ILE A 372 3.76 -18.94 4.77
CA ILE A 372 4.23 -20.12 4.02
C ILE A 372 5.30 -19.69 3.00
N MET A 373 5.06 -18.59 2.28
CA MET A 373 6.01 -18.02 1.31
C MET A 373 7.29 -17.57 2.00
N GLU A 374 7.19 -16.92 3.15
CA GLU A 374 8.33 -16.52 3.96
C GLU A 374 9.15 -17.72 4.45
N ALA A 375 8.49 -18.78 4.93
CA ALA A 375 9.17 -20.00 5.35
C ALA A 375 9.96 -20.64 4.18
N ARG A 376 9.36 -20.64 2.97
CA ARG A 376 10.04 -21.09 1.74
C ARG A 376 11.22 -20.21 1.37
N LEU A 377 11.08 -18.88 1.45
CA LEU A 377 12.17 -17.94 1.24
C LEU A 377 13.32 -18.20 2.22
N GLY A 378 13.01 -18.38 3.51
CA GLY A 378 14.00 -18.69 4.54
C GLY A 378 14.77 -19.99 4.27
N ASN A 379 14.09 -21.03 3.76
CA ASN A 379 14.75 -22.27 3.32
C ASN A 379 15.76 -22.03 2.19
N TRP A 380 15.39 -21.21 1.20
CA TRP A 380 16.29 -20.86 0.10
C TRP A 380 17.48 -20.02 0.55
N ILE A 381 17.25 -19.02 1.40
CA ILE A 381 18.32 -18.18 1.98
C ILE A 381 19.33 -19.06 2.75
N ARG A 382 18.85 -19.98 3.59
CA ARG A 382 19.72 -20.96 4.28
C ARG A 382 20.49 -21.83 3.30
N ARG A 383 19.86 -22.30 2.22
CA ARG A 383 20.52 -23.08 1.17
C ARG A 383 21.60 -22.29 0.43
N PHE A 384 21.49 -20.97 0.34
CA PHE A 384 22.55 -20.11 -0.18
C PHE A 384 23.69 -19.87 0.82
N GLY A 385 23.58 -20.34 2.06
CA GLY A 385 24.52 -20.03 3.14
C GLY A 385 24.42 -18.60 3.63
N MET A 386 23.29 -17.93 3.38
CA MET A 386 23.05 -16.53 3.76
C MET A 386 22.38 -16.44 5.13
N ASN A 387 22.49 -15.27 5.75
CA ASN A 387 21.71 -14.87 6.92
C ASN A 387 20.56 -13.97 6.48
N SER A 388 19.42 -14.04 7.16
CA SER A 388 18.29 -13.13 6.91
C SER A 388 17.78 -12.47 8.19
N ILE A 389 17.36 -11.21 8.07
CA ILE A 389 16.67 -10.46 9.11
C ILE A 389 15.38 -9.90 8.52
N GLN A 390 14.29 -10.04 9.27
CA GLN A 390 13.03 -9.36 8.94
C GLN A 390 12.84 -8.19 9.89
N LEU A 391 12.45 -7.04 9.34
CA LEU A 391 12.07 -5.85 10.08
C LEU A 391 10.67 -5.43 9.63
N HIS A 392 9.79 -5.21 10.59
CA HIS A 392 8.42 -4.77 10.33
C HIS A 392 8.26 -3.30 10.71
N LEU A 393 7.95 -2.46 9.73
CA LEU A 393 7.65 -1.04 9.93
C LEU A 393 6.22 -0.79 9.47
N SER A 394 5.27 -0.88 10.40
CA SER A 394 3.83 -0.87 10.09
C SER A 394 3.44 0.30 9.17
N GLY A 395 2.59 0.02 8.19
CA GLY A 395 1.91 1.01 7.36
C GLY A 395 0.92 1.90 8.12
N HIS A 396 0.56 1.53 9.35
CA HIS A 396 -0.56 2.10 10.09
C HIS A 396 -0.08 2.71 11.41
N TYR A 397 -0.80 3.72 11.90
CA TYR A 397 -0.52 4.29 13.21
C TYR A 397 -0.76 3.26 14.32
N TYR A 398 -0.09 3.44 15.46
CA TYR A 398 -0.26 2.53 16.60
C TYR A 398 -1.40 2.99 17.51
N PRO A 399 -2.08 2.07 18.23
CA PRO A 399 -3.24 2.43 19.07
C PRO A 399 -2.95 3.52 20.12
N HIS A 400 -1.71 3.61 20.62
CA HIS A 400 -1.32 4.65 21.58
C HIS A 400 -1.30 6.06 20.97
N ASN A 401 -1.21 6.19 19.64
CA ASN A 401 -1.30 7.46 18.94
C ASN A 401 -2.73 7.90 18.63
N PHE A 402 -3.72 7.02 18.81
CA PHE A 402 -5.13 7.33 18.51
C PHE A 402 -5.62 8.60 19.22
N LYS A 403 -5.20 8.79 20.47
CA LYS A 403 -5.56 9.99 21.24
C LYS A 403 -5.12 11.28 20.53
N GLU A 404 -3.93 11.30 19.96
CA GLU A 404 -3.38 12.45 19.25
C GLU A 404 -4.13 12.73 17.94
N VAL A 405 -4.49 11.67 17.22
CA VAL A 405 -5.32 11.74 16.01
C VAL A 405 -6.68 12.37 16.33
N ILE A 406 -7.38 11.89 17.38
CA ILE A 406 -8.68 12.43 17.78
C ILE A 406 -8.59 13.87 18.30
N GLN A 407 -7.53 14.21 19.04
CA GLN A 407 -7.30 15.58 19.50
C GLN A 407 -7.00 16.54 18.35
N THR A 408 -6.43 16.05 17.26
CA THR A 408 -6.15 16.82 16.05
C THR A 408 -7.42 17.05 15.23
N LEU A 409 -8.16 15.98 14.94
CA LEU A 409 -9.36 16.03 14.08
C LEU A 409 -10.61 16.57 14.79
N LYS A 410 -10.69 16.41 16.12
CA LYS A 410 -11.82 16.81 16.99
C LYS A 410 -13.20 16.45 16.42
N PRO A 411 -13.42 15.20 15.98
CA PRO A 411 -14.68 14.82 15.35
C PRO A 411 -15.84 14.78 16.35
N LYS A 412 -17.06 15.05 15.87
CA LYS A 412 -18.27 14.86 16.70
C LYS A 412 -18.71 13.39 16.80
N SER A 413 -18.42 12.61 15.77
CA SER A 413 -18.77 11.19 15.68
C SER A 413 -17.67 10.41 14.94
N ILE A 414 -17.52 9.14 15.27
CA ILE A 414 -16.45 8.27 14.74
C ILE A 414 -17.09 6.99 14.20
N VAL A 415 -16.69 6.61 12.98
CA VAL A 415 -17.00 5.36 12.32
C VAL A 415 -15.69 4.62 12.09
N PRO A 416 -15.40 3.54 12.84
CA PRO A 416 -14.19 2.76 12.58
C PRO A 416 -14.34 1.94 11.30
N ILE A 417 -13.26 1.83 10.54
CA ILE A 417 -13.10 0.94 9.38
C ILE A 417 -11.73 0.28 9.44
N HIS A 418 -11.45 -0.67 8.56
CA HIS A 418 -10.23 -1.46 8.55
C HIS A 418 -9.91 -2.06 9.93
N THR A 419 -10.90 -2.74 10.52
CA THR A 419 -10.87 -3.21 11.93
C THR A 419 -10.85 -4.71 12.10
#